data_AF-A0ABD1NKU9-F1
#
_entry.id   AF-A0ABD1NKU9-F1
#
_cell.length_a   1.000
_cell.length_b   1.000
_cell.length_c   1.000
_cell.angle_alpha   90.00
_cell.angle_beta   90.00
_cell.angle_gamma   90.00
#
_symmetry.space_group_name_H-M   'P 1'
#
loop_
_entity.id
_entity.type
_entity.pdbx_description
1 polymer ?
#
loop_
_entity_poly.entity_id
_entity_poly.type
_entity_poly.pdbx_seq_one_letter_code
_entity_poly.pdbx_strand_id
1 'polypeptide(L)'
;MAKDFTHQFHYIRRNTQKMVPKPIIVTTQPTSATSPPLPTTVRTEEKTKTERQTQTIRTNTSQTKTTRVELKRRTTEAWVPALILNAFDDIINNFIDPPLKPSVDPRRVLTQNFAPVDELPPTPCELLQGTLPPCLDGAYIRNGPNPHFLPRGPYHLFDGDGMLHALRISQGKPTTLCSRYVKTYKYKVENDAGFPLIPNVFSGFNSIPASAARGSLTAARILAGQYNPANGIGLANTSLAFFANRLFALGESDLPYAVTVTPDGDVETVGRCDFDGKLAFSMTAHPKIDPDTGECFAFRCSPVPPFLSYFRFDRNGNKHPDVPIFSVPSPSFLHDFAITKKYAIFCDIQLGMNPSMFLSGGSPVGSIPSKVPRLGILPRDAKDESTIKWFDVPGFNLMHAINAWEEDEGRTVVLVAPNVVSLEHAIERVELVHPVVEKVRIDLEAGIVKRQPLSARNLDFGVLNPAYVGKKNRFVYAAVGDPMPKISGVVKLDVSKGEEVGCRFYGEGCYGGEPFFVAREDAVEEEDDGYLVTYVHDERSGVSKFLVMDAKSPELRVVAAVRLPRRVPYGFHGLFVKESELRKVWVP
;
A
#
# COMPACT_ATOMS: atom_id res chain seq x y z
N MET A 1 23.30 -16.19 60.10
CA MET A 1 24.75 -16.03 59.84
C MET A 1 24.99 -16.54 58.41
N ALA A 2 24.86 -15.72 57.37
CA ALA A 2 25.69 -14.60 56.94
C ALA A 2 27.03 -15.05 56.32
N LYS A 3 27.12 -14.87 54.99
CA LYS A 3 28.32 -14.62 54.14
C LYS A 3 29.29 -15.81 54.01
N ASP A 4 29.86 -16.17 52.86
CA ASP A 4 30.34 -15.46 51.68
C ASP A 4 30.36 -16.41 50.46
N PHE A 5 30.32 -15.86 49.25
CA PHE A 5 31.33 -16.04 48.18
C PHE A 5 30.75 -15.55 46.84
N THR A 6 31.14 -14.34 46.45
CA THR A 6 31.01 -13.86 45.07
C THR A 6 32.15 -12.90 44.80
N HIS A 7 33.12 -13.33 44.00
CA HIS A 7 34.15 -12.47 43.43
C HIS A 7 34.60 -13.04 42.09
N GLN A 8 34.19 -12.40 41.01
CA GLN A 8 35.00 -12.12 39.81
C GLN A 8 34.10 -11.42 38.80
N PHE A 9 34.18 -10.09 38.71
CA PHE A 9 34.00 -9.32 37.47
C PHE A 9 34.42 -7.87 37.74
N HIS A 10 35.71 -7.60 37.49
CA HIS A 10 36.26 -6.24 37.39
C HIS A 10 37.22 -6.22 36.22
N TYR A 11 36.81 -5.66 35.08
CA TYR A 11 37.71 -4.88 34.24
C TYR A 11 36.90 -3.97 33.28
N ILE A 12 37.35 -2.71 33.20
CA ILE A 12 37.05 -1.66 32.21
C ILE A 12 35.70 -0.90 32.34
N ARG A 13 35.67 0.03 33.31
CA ARG A 13 34.97 1.33 33.18
C ARG A 13 36.00 2.43 33.46
N ARG A 14 36.37 3.21 32.45
CA ARG A 14 36.86 4.61 32.51
C ARG A 14 37.53 5.00 31.18
N ASN A 15 36.77 5.68 30.31
CA ASN A 15 37.24 6.80 29.49
C ASN A 15 36.10 7.27 28.58
N THR A 16 35.30 8.21 29.07
CA THR A 16 34.49 9.09 28.23
C THR A 16 34.72 10.51 28.71
N GLN A 17 35.77 11.13 28.15
CA GLN A 17 35.96 12.58 28.21
C GLN A 17 34.85 13.25 27.41
N LYS A 18 34.14 14.16 28.09
CA LYS A 18 33.18 15.11 27.52
C LYS A 18 33.87 15.96 26.46
N MET A 19 33.45 15.88 25.21
CA MET A 19 33.67 16.95 24.23
C MET A 19 32.50 17.91 24.27
N VAL A 20 32.77 19.15 24.68
CA VAL A 20 31.88 20.30 24.58
C VAL A 20 32.20 21.01 23.26
N PRO A 21 31.25 21.22 22.34
CA PRO A 21 31.49 22.09 21.20
C PRO A 21 31.33 23.57 21.61
N LYS A 22 32.35 24.37 21.32
CA LYS A 22 32.31 25.84 21.45
C LYS A 22 31.41 26.45 20.35
N PRO A 23 30.75 27.59 20.63
CA PRO A 23 29.81 28.21 19.71
C PRO A 23 30.52 28.86 18.51
N ILE A 24 30.00 28.60 17.31
CA ILE A 24 30.37 29.29 16.08
C ILE A 24 29.47 30.51 15.96
N ILE A 25 30.09 31.70 15.98
CA ILE A 25 29.44 32.99 15.75
C ILE A 25 29.41 33.20 14.22
N VAL A 26 28.22 33.27 13.64
CA VAL A 26 28.02 33.70 12.25
C VAL A 26 27.25 35.01 12.27
N THR A 27 27.91 36.08 11.81
CA THR A 27 27.35 37.42 11.66
C THR A 27 26.72 37.52 10.27
N THR A 28 25.41 37.74 10.17
CA THR A 28 24.72 38.07 8.91
C THR A 28 24.25 39.53 8.95
N GLN A 29 24.77 40.35 8.04
CA GLN A 29 24.22 41.68 7.75
C GLN A 29 23.16 41.59 6.64
N PRO A 30 22.11 42.43 6.68
CA PRO A 30 21.02 42.40 5.71
C PRO A 30 21.37 43.20 4.45
N THR A 31 21.10 42.62 3.28
CA THR A 31 21.09 43.35 2.00
C THR A 31 19.68 43.46 1.46
N SER A 32 19.29 44.70 1.22
CA SER A 32 18.04 45.18 0.61
C SER A 32 18.17 45.28 -0.91
N ALA A 33 17.13 44.89 -1.67
CA ALA A 33 16.69 45.52 -2.93
C ALA A 33 15.50 44.72 -3.52
N THR A 34 14.26 45.23 -3.40
CA THR A 34 13.48 45.99 -4.41
C THR A 34 13.06 45.23 -5.67
N SER A 35 11.74 45.05 -5.76
CA SER A 35 10.97 44.51 -6.90
C SER A 35 10.78 45.54 -8.02
N PRO A 36 10.72 45.13 -9.31
CA PRO A 36 10.20 45.99 -10.39
C PRO A 36 8.71 45.72 -10.71
N PRO A 37 7.97 46.72 -11.24
CA PRO A 37 6.51 46.69 -11.37
C PRO A 37 6.01 46.13 -12.72
N LEU A 38 4.75 45.67 -12.69
CA LEU A 38 3.92 45.32 -13.86
C LEU A 38 3.50 46.58 -14.66
N PRO A 39 3.44 46.51 -16.00
CA PRO A 39 2.71 47.48 -16.81
C PRO A 39 1.29 47.02 -17.13
N THR A 40 0.36 47.93 -16.87
CA THR A 40 -1.05 47.96 -17.27
C THR A 40 -1.18 48.22 -18.77
N THR A 41 -1.97 47.43 -19.50
CA THR A 41 -2.40 47.76 -20.87
C THR A 41 -3.80 48.35 -20.85
N VAL A 42 -3.89 49.56 -21.40
CA VAL A 42 -5.10 50.35 -21.56
C VAL A 42 -5.85 49.93 -22.83
N ARG A 43 -7.16 49.91 -22.63
CA ARG A 43 -8.31 49.75 -23.51
C ARG A 43 -8.32 50.75 -24.67
N THR A 44 -8.58 50.28 -25.89
CA THR A 44 -9.05 51.13 -27.00
C THR A 44 -10.46 50.67 -27.37
N GLU A 45 -11.44 51.55 -27.16
CA GLU A 45 -12.79 51.41 -27.68
C GLU A 45 -12.82 51.86 -29.13
N GLU A 46 -13.44 51.06 -30.00
CA GLU A 46 -13.95 51.57 -31.27
C GLU A 46 -15.40 51.07 -31.45
N LYS A 47 -16.32 52.02 -31.38
CA LYS A 47 -17.76 51.85 -31.61
C LYS A 47 -18.01 51.99 -33.10
N THR A 48 -18.64 50.98 -33.71
CA THR A 48 -19.39 51.19 -34.95
C THR A 48 -20.81 50.63 -34.78
N LYS A 49 -21.79 51.52 -34.92
CA LYS A 49 -23.22 51.23 -34.99
C LYS A 49 -23.55 50.67 -36.37
N THR A 50 -24.36 49.62 -36.45
CA THR A 50 -25.19 49.40 -37.65
C THR A 50 -26.53 48.78 -37.26
N GLU A 51 -27.56 49.29 -37.91
CA GLU A 51 -28.99 49.14 -37.66
C GLU A 51 -29.56 47.76 -38.00
N ARG A 52 -30.70 47.44 -37.38
CA ARG A 52 -31.52 46.27 -37.67
C ARG A 52 -32.15 46.36 -39.06
N GLN A 53 -32.01 45.29 -39.83
CA GLN A 53 -33.05 44.85 -40.77
C GLN A 53 -33.35 43.37 -40.56
N THR A 54 -34.66 43.10 -40.46
CA THR A 54 -35.28 41.82 -40.22
C THR A 54 -35.32 41.02 -41.52
N GLN A 55 -34.71 39.82 -41.54
CA GLN A 55 -35.05 38.79 -42.51
C GLN A 55 -35.26 37.45 -41.81
N THR A 56 -36.44 36.90 -42.03
CA THR A 56 -36.95 35.64 -41.50
C THR A 56 -36.35 34.49 -42.30
N ILE A 57 -35.54 33.63 -41.67
CA ILE A 57 -35.19 32.31 -42.21
C ILE A 57 -35.48 31.26 -41.14
N ARG A 58 -36.38 30.35 -41.49
CA ARG A 58 -36.79 29.19 -40.69
C ARG A 58 -35.61 28.25 -40.50
N THR A 59 -35.27 27.92 -39.26
CA THR A 59 -34.44 26.77 -38.91
C THR A 59 -35.17 25.88 -37.92
N ASN A 60 -35.28 24.61 -38.29
CA ASN A 60 -35.95 23.53 -37.58
C ASN A 60 -35.53 23.45 -36.11
N THR A 61 -36.50 23.59 -35.20
CA THR A 61 -36.39 23.21 -33.79
C THR A 61 -36.35 21.68 -33.66
N SER A 62 -35.15 21.11 -33.50
CA SER A 62 -34.99 19.83 -32.82
C SER A 62 -35.07 20.09 -31.31
N GLN A 63 -36.00 19.42 -30.65
CA GLN A 63 -36.27 19.51 -29.22
C GLN A 63 -35.06 19.05 -28.41
N THR A 64 -34.37 19.99 -27.75
CA THR A 64 -33.49 19.67 -26.63
C THR A 64 -34.39 19.28 -25.45
N LYS A 65 -34.50 17.99 -25.16
CA LYS A 65 -35.07 17.50 -23.89
C LYS A 65 -34.17 18.00 -22.75
N THR A 66 -34.57 19.07 -22.09
CA THR A 66 -34.12 19.41 -20.74
C THR A 66 -34.56 18.30 -19.80
N THR A 67 -33.64 17.40 -19.46
CA THR A 67 -33.82 16.43 -18.38
C THR A 67 -33.86 17.21 -17.08
N ARG A 68 -35.09 17.47 -16.60
CA ARG A 68 -35.35 17.99 -15.26
C ARG A 68 -34.78 16.96 -14.28
N VAL A 69 -33.71 17.31 -13.59
CA VAL A 69 -33.20 16.50 -12.46
C VAL A 69 -34.32 16.49 -11.42
N GLU A 70 -35.03 15.38 -11.37
CA GLU A 70 -36.04 15.13 -10.35
C GLU A 70 -35.28 14.90 -9.04
N LEU A 71 -35.26 15.93 -8.19
CA LEU A 71 -34.71 15.85 -6.85
C LEU A 71 -35.55 14.80 -6.10
N LYS A 72 -35.03 13.57 -6.02
CA LYS A 72 -35.67 12.47 -5.32
C LYS A 72 -35.87 12.91 -3.87
N ARG A 73 -37.12 13.21 -3.51
CA ARG A 73 -37.52 13.63 -2.17
C ARG A 73 -37.15 12.50 -1.20
N ARG A 74 -36.06 12.66 -0.45
CA ARG A 74 -35.65 11.73 0.62
C ARG A 74 -36.86 11.55 1.55
N THR A 75 -37.26 10.30 1.79
CA THR A 75 -38.33 9.96 2.73
C THR A 75 -37.89 10.41 4.13
N THR A 76 -38.74 11.20 4.79
CA THR A 76 -38.49 11.81 6.10
C THR A 76 -38.30 10.80 7.23
N GLU A 77 -38.72 9.55 7.06
CA GLU A 77 -38.64 8.50 8.08
C GLU A 77 -37.23 7.91 8.27
N ALA A 78 -36.40 7.87 7.22
CA ALA A 78 -35.02 7.36 7.32
C ALA A 78 -34.05 8.35 8.00
N TRP A 79 -34.48 9.60 8.19
CA TRP A 79 -33.62 10.69 8.67
C TRP A 79 -33.45 10.71 10.20
N VAL A 80 -34.50 10.34 10.96
CA VAL A 80 -34.50 10.43 12.42
C VAL A 80 -33.57 9.40 13.08
N PRO A 81 -33.59 8.11 12.71
CA PRO A 81 -32.64 7.14 13.25
C PRO A 81 -31.19 7.50 12.92
N ALA A 82 -30.94 7.96 11.69
CA ALA A 82 -29.61 8.39 11.27
C ALA A 82 -29.08 9.56 12.11
N LEU A 83 -29.92 10.54 12.42
CA LEU A 83 -29.55 11.70 13.24
C LEU A 83 -29.19 11.29 14.69
N ILE A 84 -29.97 10.39 15.28
CA ILE A 84 -29.73 9.88 16.65
C ILE A 84 -28.43 9.07 16.70
N LEU A 85 -28.23 8.15 15.75
CA LEU A 85 -27.02 7.33 15.68
C LEU A 85 -25.76 8.18 15.42
N ASN A 86 -25.89 9.27 14.65
CA ASN A 86 -24.80 10.21 14.45
C ASN A 86 -24.47 11.03 15.70
N ALA A 87 -25.48 11.50 16.42
CA ALA A 87 -25.26 12.16 17.70
C ALA A 87 -24.57 11.21 18.71
N PHE A 88 -24.93 9.92 18.70
CA PHE A 88 -24.27 8.92 19.53
C PHE A 88 -22.81 8.68 19.11
N ASP A 89 -22.54 8.62 17.80
CA ASP A 89 -21.17 8.57 17.25
C ASP A 89 -20.33 9.77 17.70
N ASP A 90 -20.90 10.98 17.66
CA ASP A 90 -20.21 12.19 18.14
C ASP A 90 -19.95 12.14 19.64
N ILE A 91 -20.83 11.54 20.45
CA ILE A 91 -20.58 11.32 21.88
C ILE A 91 -19.40 10.38 22.08
N ILE A 92 -19.35 9.28 21.33
CA ILE A 92 -18.25 8.31 21.42
C ILE A 92 -16.93 9.02 21.11
N ASN A 93 -16.84 9.72 19.99
CA ASN A 93 -15.61 10.36 19.52
C ASN A 93 -15.13 11.49 20.45
N ASN A 94 -16.04 12.25 21.08
CA ASN A 94 -15.69 13.40 21.90
C ASN A 94 -15.51 13.09 23.40
N PHE A 95 -16.16 12.04 23.91
CA PHE A 95 -16.21 11.79 25.36
C PHE A 95 -15.81 10.36 25.79
N ILE A 96 -15.85 9.36 24.90
CA ILE A 96 -15.54 7.97 25.24
C ILE A 96 -14.16 7.54 24.72
N ASP A 97 -13.83 7.93 23.49
CA ASP A 97 -12.52 7.64 22.87
C ASP A 97 -11.35 8.41 23.53
N PRO A 98 -11.47 9.70 23.89
CA PRO A 98 -10.33 10.44 24.42
C PRO A 98 -9.85 9.95 25.81
N PRO A 99 -8.54 10.04 26.10
CA PRO A 99 -7.47 10.59 25.25
C PRO A 99 -6.99 9.59 24.19
N LEU A 100 -6.72 10.09 22.97
CA LEU A 100 -6.21 9.27 21.87
C LEU A 100 -4.72 9.01 22.02
N LYS A 101 -4.30 7.77 21.70
CA LYS A 101 -2.88 7.44 21.52
C LYS A 101 -2.34 8.17 20.29
N PRO A 102 -1.05 8.57 20.25
CA PRO A 102 -0.47 9.24 19.10
C PRO A 102 -0.63 8.49 17.76
N SER A 103 -0.63 7.16 17.80
CA SER A 103 -0.77 6.26 16.65
C SER A 103 -2.14 6.23 16.01
N VAL A 104 -3.14 6.79 16.69
CA VAL A 104 -4.52 6.86 16.20
C VAL A 104 -5.08 8.29 16.26
N ASP A 105 -4.28 9.29 16.62
CA ASP A 105 -4.71 10.69 16.62
C ASP A 105 -4.63 11.25 15.20
N PRO A 106 -5.78 11.57 14.54
CA PRO A 106 -5.79 12.09 13.17
C PRO A 106 -4.89 13.33 13.01
N ARG A 107 -4.76 14.16 14.05
CA ARG A 107 -3.95 15.38 14.04
C ARG A 107 -2.45 15.10 13.99
N ARG A 108 -2.04 13.86 14.22
CA ARG A 108 -0.65 13.38 14.12
C ARG A 108 -0.47 12.51 12.89
N VAL A 109 -1.33 11.51 12.71
CA VAL A 109 -1.15 10.51 11.64
C VAL A 109 -1.46 11.05 10.25
N LEU A 110 -2.27 12.11 10.12
CA LEU A 110 -2.56 12.79 8.85
C LEU A 110 -1.74 14.08 8.69
N THR A 111 -0.57 14.20 9.32
CA THR A 111 0.30 15.35 9.15
C THR A 111 1.20 15.22 7.92
N GLN A 112 1.70 16.35 7.43
CA GLN A 112 2.64 16.41 6.29
C GLN A 112 2.09 15.65 5.07
N ASN A 113 2.89 14.82 4.42
CA ASN A 113 2.49 14.10 3.21
C ASN A 113 1.59 12.87 3.47
N PHE A 114 1.18 12.61 4.72
CA PHE A 114 0.10 11.67 5.03
C PHE A 114 -1.31 12.30 4.96
N ALA A 115 -1.41 13.63 4.92
CA ALA A 115 -2.72 14.29 4.80
C ALA A 115 -3.40 13.90 3.47
N PRO A 116 -4.74 13.77 3.43
CA PRO A 116 -5.44 13.37 2.21
C PRO A 116 -5.33 14.39 1.08
N VAL A 117 -5.61 13.93 -0.14
CA VAL A 117 -5.78 14.78 -1.33
C VAL A 117 -7.11 14.47 -2.03
N ASP A 118 -7.65 15.45 -2.74
CA ASP A 118 -8.83 15.26 -3.58
C ASP A 118 -8.49 14.52 -4.88
N GLU A 119 -9.51 13.95 -5.53
CA GLU A 119 -9.38 13.39 -6.87
C GLU A 119 -8.81 14.41 -7.87
N LEU A 120 -8.05 13.90 -8.83
CA LEU A 120 -7.42 14.69 -9.89
C LEU A 120 -7.71 14.01 -11.22
N PRO A 121 -8.42 14.65 -12.17
CA PRO A 121 -8.59 14.09 -13.51
C PRO A 121 -7.25 13.99 -14.24
N PRO A 122 -7.15 13.25 -15.35
CA PRO A 122 -5.93 13.15 -16.14
C PRO A 122 -5.34 14.53 -16.43
N THR A 123 -4.21 14.83 -15.80
CA THR A 123 -3.59 16.16 -15.84
C THR A 123 -2.16 16.03 -16.35
N PRO A 124 -1.75 16.80 -17.39
CA PRO A 124 -0.39 16.76 -17.92
C PRO A 124 0.68 17.05 -16.86
N CYS A 125 1.78 16.33 -16.97
CA CYS A 125 2.97 16.44 -16.14
C CYS A 125 4.12 17.09 -16.92
N GLU A 126 5.04 17.74 -16.21
CA GLU A 126 6.20 18.40 -16.79
C GLU A 126 7.45 17.53 -16.61
N LEU A 127 8.22 17.29 -17.68
CA LEU A 127 9.50 16.61 -17.60
C LEU A 127 10.57 17.60 -17.11
N LEU A 128 11.08 17.41 -15.89
CA LEU A 128 12.07 18.30 -15.27
C LEU A 128 13.50 18.02 -15.72
N GLN A 129 13.80 16.75 -15.98
CA GLN A 129 15.16 16.30 -16.25
C GLN A 129 15.13 15.05 -17.10
N GLY A 130 16.10 14.94 -18.02
CA GLY A 130 16.41 13.72 -18.75
C GLY A 130 15.36 13.35 -19.79
N THR A 131 15.25 12.05 -20.08
CA THR A 131 14.34 11.50 -21.10
C THR A 131 13.72 10.21 -20.57
N LEU A 132 12.40 10.07 -20.70
CA LEU A 132 11.69 8.85 -20.33
C LEU A 132 12.11 7.69 -21.26
N PRO A 133 12.61 6.57 -20.72
CA PRO A 133 12.98 5.41 -21.53
C PRO A 133 11.79 4.84 -22.33
N PRO A 134 11.99 4.35 -23.57
CA PRO A 134 10.91 3.82 -24.40
C PRO A 134 10.10 2.68 -23.77
N CYS A 135 10.76 1.82 -22.98
CA CYS A 135 10.14 0.71 -22.27
C CYS A 135 9.13 1.14 -21.20
N LEU A 136 9.14 2.41 -20.78
CA LEU A 136 8.09 3.00 -19.96
C LEU A 136 6.91 3.42 -20.86
N ASP A 137 6.23 2.44 -21.45
CA ASP A 137 4.98 2.63 -22.20
C ASP A 137 3.87 1.84 -21.51
N GLY A 138 2.98 2.55 -20.83
CA GLY A 138 2.03 1.94 -19.89
C GLY A 138 1.53 2.91 -18.82
N ALA A 139 1.23 2.38 -17.64
CA ALA A 139 0.85 3.17 -16.48
C ALA A 139 1.54 2.65 -15.22
N TYR A 140 2.18 3.55 -14.46
CA TYR A 140 2.56 3.27 -13.08
C TYR A 140 1.42 3.67 -12.16
N ILE A 141 0.88 2.72 -11.41
CA ILE A 141 -0.28 2.91 -10.54
C ILE A 141 0.17 2.57 -9.13
N ARG A 142 -0.03 3.48 -8.18
CA ARG A 142 0.25 3.21 -6.77
C ARG A 142 -1.02 3.34 -5.95
N ASN A 143 -1.26 2.36 -5.10
CA ASN A 143 -2.37 2.36 -4.14
C ASN A 143 -1.91 2.95 -2.80
N GLY A 144 -2.88 3.34 -1.97
CA GLY A 144 -2.61 3.83 -0.63
C GLY A 144 -3.86 4.33 0.08
N PRO A 145 -3.76 4.56 1.39
CA PRO A 145 -4.85 5.05 2.20
C PRO A 145 -5.00 6.57 2.02
N ASN A 146 -6.22 7.01 1.74
CA ASN A 146 -6.57 8.41 1.66
C ASN A 146 -7.99 8.54 2.22
N PRO A 147 -8.21 9.03 3.45
CA PRO A 147 -9.55 9.08 4.02
C PRO A 147 -10.45 9.99 3.18
N HIS A 148 -11.60 9.48 2.72
CA HIS A 148 -12.55 10.26 1.92
C HIS A 148 -13.14 11.43 2.71
N PHE A 149 -13.47 11.18 3.98
CA PHE A 149 -13.87 12.20 4.93
C PHE A 149 -12.83 12.31 6.03
N LEU A 150 -12.58 13.53 6.51
CA LEU A 150 -11.71 13.71 7.66
C LEU A 150 -12.25 12.92 8.87
N PRO A 151 -11.40 12.11 9.52
CA PRO A 151 -11.83 11.32 10.66
C PRO A 151 -12.30 12.20 11.82
N ARG A 152 -13.48 11.90 12.37
CA ARG A 152 -14.05 12.60 13.53
C ARG A 152 -13.52 12.08 14.87
N GLY A 153 -12.96 10.87 14.86
CA GLY A 153 -12.39 10.20 16.02
C GLY A 153 -11.07 9.52 15.66
N PRO A 154 -10.63 8.54 16.46
CA PRO A 154 -9.39 7.83 16.23
C PRO A 154 -9.30 7.21 14.83
N TYR A 155 -8.11 7.31 14.25
CA TYR A 155 -7.81 6.94 12.88
C TYR A 155 -6.39 6.39 12.76
N HIS A 156 -6.23 5.21 12.19
CA HIS A 156 -4.92 4.62 11.90
C HIS A 156 -4.60 4.80 10.41
N LEU A 157 -3.31 4.87 10.06
CA LEU A 157 -2.86 5.03 8.67
C LEU A 157 -3.50 3.99 7.73
N PHE A 158 -3.70 2.76 8.21
CA PHE A 158 -4.23 1.65 7.42
C PHE A 158 -5.76 1.69 7.19
N ASP A 159 -6.48 2.59 7.88
CA ASP A 159 -7.94 2.68 7.81
C ASP A 159 -8.46 3.60 6.68
N GLY A 160 -7.57 4.21 5.89
CA GLY A 160 -7.98 5.13 4.83
C GLY A 160 -8.59 4.43 3.61
N ASP A 161 -9.54 5.07 2.95
CA ASP A 161 -10.10 4.58 1.69
C ASP A 161 -9.01 4.47 0.61
N GLY A 162 -9.09 3.46 -0.24
CA GLY A 162 -8.12 3.25 -1.30
C GLY A 162 -8.19 4.35 -2.35
N MET A 163 -7.07 5.03 -2.60
CA MET A 163 -6.91 5.99 -3.68
C MET A 163 -5.74 5.59 -4.58
N LEU A 164 -6.04 5.49 -5.88
CA LEU A 164 -5.08 5.14 -6.91
C LEU A 164 -4.47 6.42 -7.49
N HIS A 165 -3.15 6.48 -7.54
CA HIS A 165 -2.40 7.50 -8.27
C HIS A 165 -1.75 6.87 -9.49
N ALA A 166 -2.28 7.17 -10.68
CA ALA A 166 -1.85 6.59 -11.95
C ALA A 166 -1.09 7.61 -12.79
N LEU A 167 0.18 7.34 -13.09
CA LEU A 167 0.98 8.08 -14.05
C LEU A 167 0.97 7.34 -15.38
N ARG A 168 0.29 7.90 -16.38
CA ARG A 168 0.22 7.38 -17.74
C ARG A 168 1.42 7.87 -18.53
N ILE A 169 2.20 6.95 -19.09
CA ILE A 169 3.32 7.26 -19.98
C ILE A 169 3.02 6.56 -21.31
N SER A 170 2.93 7.34 -22.38
CA SER A 170 2.67 6.79 -23.71
C SER A 170 3.45 7.54 -24.77
N GLN A 171 4.06 6.80 -25.69
CA GLN A 171 4.89 7.36 -26.75
C GLN A 171 4.14 8.44 -27.55
N GLY A 172 4.72 9.64 -27.66
CA GLY A 172 4.14 10.76 -28.40
C GLY A 172 2.96 11.47 -27.75
N LYS A 173 2.56 11.09 -26.52
CA LYS A 173 1.52 11.80 -25.74
C LYS A 173 2.13 12.45 -24.49
N PRO A 174 1.54 13.54 -23.97
CA PRO A 174 1.93 14.09 -22.69
C PRO A 174 1.74 13.04 -21.58
N THR A 175 2.74 12.90 -20.71
CA THR A 175 2.61 12.13 -19.48
C THR A 175 1.51 12.75 -18.62
N THR A 176 0.54 11.97 -18.13
CA THR A 176 -0.55 12.47 -17.29
C THR A 176 -0.61 11.78 -15.94
N LEU A 177 -0.95 12.53 -14.90
CA LEU A 177 -1.28 12.00 -13.58
C LEU A 177 -2.80 12.04 -13.40
N CYS A 178 -3.38 10.92 -12.98
CA CYS A 178 -4.75 10.82 -12.50
C CYS A 178 -4.76 10.33 -11.04
N SER A 179 -5.75 10.77 -10.26
CA SER A 179 -6.00 10.26 -8.91
C SER A 179 -7.48 10.05 -8.65
N ARG A 180 -7.86 8.83 -8.27
CA ARG A 180 -9.25 8.38 -8.10
C ARG A 180 -9.39 7.47 -6.89
N TYR A 181 -10.47 7.64 -6.13
CA TYR A 181 -10.85 6.67 -5.12
C TYR A 181 -11.31 5.36 -5.79
N VAL A 182 -10.92 4.23 -5.22
CA VAL A 182 -11.57 2.96 -5.51
C VAL A 182 -12.99 3.04 -4.95
N LYS A 183 -14.01 2.89 -5.81
CA LYS A 183 -15.42 3.05 -5.44
C LYS A 183 -15.94 1.80 -4.71
N THR A 184 -15.37 1.52 -3.55
CA THR A 184 -15.75 0.39 -2.69
C THR A 184 -17.19 0.51 -2.19
N TYR A 185 -17.76 -0.57 -1.67
CA TYR A 185 -19.08 -0.48 -1.02
C TYR A 185 -19.07 0.53 0.14
N LYS A 186 -18.03 0.48 0.99
CA LYS A 186 -17.82 1.47 2.06
C LYS A 186 -17.82 2.89 1.51
N TYR A 187 -16.98 3.16 0.50
CA TYR A 187 -16.88 4.48 -0.12
C TYR A 187 -18.24 4.99 -0.58
N LYS A 188 -19.00 4.16 -1.32
CA LYS A 188 -20.31 4.55 -1.87
C LYS A 188 -21.33 4.87 -0.78
N VAL A 189 -21.42 4.01 0.24
CA VAL A 189 -22.35 4.21 1.37
C VAL A 189 -22.03 5.50 2.12
N GLU A 190 -20.75 5.73 2.43
CA GLU A 190 -20.33 6.92 3.16
C GLU A 190 -20.45 8.19 2.31
N ASN A 191 -20.19 8.10 1.01
CA ASN A 191 -20.43 9.18 0.06
C ASN A 191 -21.91 9.60 0.03
N ASP A 192 -22.82 8.62 -0.05
CA ASP A 192 -24.26 8.88 -0.09
C ASP A 192 -24.78 9.45 1.24
N ALA A 193 -24.17 9.05 2.35
CA ALA A 193 -24.45 9.56 3.68
C ALA A 193 -23.86 10.96 3.93
N GLY A 194 -22.70 11.25 3.34
CA GLY A 194 -21.93 12.48 3.52
C GLY A 194 -21.02 12.50 4.76
N PHE A 195 -20.77 11.35 5.38
CA PHE A 195 -19.93 11.20 6.58
C PHE A 195 -19.48 9.74 6.80
N PRO A 196 -18.42 9.50 7.61
CA PRO A 196 -17.98 8.14 7.97
C PRO A 196 -19.05 7.36 8.75
N LEU A 197 -19.34 6.14 8.30
CA LEU A 197 -20.36 5.24 8.85
C LEU A 197 -19.80 3.91 9.32
N ILE A 198 -18.90 3.31 8.54
CA ILE A 198 -18.39 1.97 8.78
C ILE A 198 -17.20 2.06 9.75
N PRO A 199 -17.16 1.25 10.83
CA PRO A 199 -16.09 1.32 11.80
C PRO A 199 -14.73 0.94 11.18
N ASN A 200 -13.70 1.66 11.61
CA ASN A 200 -12.31 1.37 11.28
C ASN A 200 -11.81 0.10 11.99
N VAL A 201 -10.97 -0.71 11.35
CA VAL A 201 -10.52 -2.00 11.93
C VAL A 201 -9.37 -1.79 12.91
N PHE A 202 -8.42 -0.91 12.58
CA PHE A 202 -7.22 -0.71 13.39
C PHE A 202 -7.42 0.34 14.50
N SER A 203 -8.13 1.42 14.19
CA SER A 203 -8.42 2.52 15.13
C SER A 203 -9.83 2.48 15.73
N GLY A 204 -10.62 1.45 15.38
CA GLY A 204 -11.99 1.27 15.83
C GLY A 204 -12.15 1.12 17.34
N PHE A 205 -11.12 0.66 18.05
CA PHE A 205 -11.29 -0.05 19.32
C PHE A 205 -10.24 0.37 20.35
N ASN A 206 -10.30 1.63 20.79
CA ASN A 206 -9.23 2.28 21.58
C ASN A 206 -9.31 2.06 23.10
N SER A 207 -10.47 1.61 23.60
CA SER A 207 -10.70 1.29 25.00
C SER A 207 -11.90 0.34 25.13
N ILE A 208 -12.05 -0.34 26.27
CA ILE A 208 -13.20 -1.25 26.49
C ILE A 208 -14.53 -0.52 26.32
N PRO A 209 -14.75 0.66 26.94
CA PRO A 209 -15.98 1.43 26.73
C PRO A 209 -16.20 1.86 25.27
N ALA A 210 -15.14 2.32 24.59
CA ALA A 210 -15.24 2.73 23.18
C ALA A 210 -15.59 1.55 22.26
N SER A 211 -14.97 0.39 22.47
CA SER A 211 -15.25 -0.83 21.73
C SER A 211 -16.71 -1.28 21.90
N ALA A 212 -17.22 -1.28 23.14
CA ALA A 212 -18.62 -1.64 23.41
C ALA A 212 -19.60 -0.64 22.79
N ALA A 213 -19.32 0.66 22.88
CA ALA A 213 -20.18 1.70 22.31
C ALA A 213 -20.19 1.66 20.78
N ARG A 214 -19.02 1.51 20.14
CA ARG A 214 -18.90 1.38 18.67
C ARG A 214 -19.48 0.08 18.14
N GLY A 215 -19.32 -1.03 18.86
CA GLY A 215 -19.97 -2.29 18.53
C GLY A 215 -21.50 -2.16 18.55
N SER A 216 -22.04 -1.51 19.58
CA SER A 216 -23.49 -1.24 19.71
C SER A 216 -24.00 -0.31 18.61
N LEU A 217 -23.28 0.78 18.32
CA LEU A 217 -23.59 1.70 17.23
C LEU A 217 -23.58 0.97 15.88
N THR A 218 -22.53 0.20 15.60
CA THR A 218 -22.38 -0.63 14.39
C THR A 218 -23.60 -1.54 14.21
N ALA A 219 -23.99 -2.29 15.25
CA ALA A 219 -25.15 -3.15 15.21
C ALA A 219 -26.45 -2.37 14.93
N ALA A 220 -26.64 -1.22 15.59
CA ALA A 220 -27.81 -0.36 15.38
C ALA A 220 -27.87 0.20 13.95
N ARG A 221 -26.73 0.62 13.36
CA ARG A 221 -26.65 1.09 11.98
C ARG A 221 -27.02 -0.01 10.98
N ILE A 222 -26.56 -1.24 11.22
CA ILE A 222 -26.91 -2.41 10.40
C ILE A 222 -28.41 -2.73 10.51
N LEU A 223 -28.96 -2.78 11.72
CA LEU A 223 -30.39 -3.04 11.97
C LEU A 223 -31.30 -1.94 11.38
N ALA A 224 -30.82 -0.69 11.37
CA ALA A 224 -31.51 0.44 10.74
C ALA A 224 -31.35 0.46 9.21
N GLY A 225 -30.60 -0.47 8.62
CA GLY A 225 -30.41 -0.57 7.17
C GLY A 225 -29.51 0.52 6.58
N GLN A 226 -28.68 1.19 7.39
CA GLN A 226 -27.75 2.22 6.88
C GLN A 226 -26.65 1.61 6.00
N TYR A 227 -26.26 0.37 6.27
CA TYR A 227 -25.39 -0.43 5.41
C TYR A 227 -25.54 -1.93 5.72
N ASN A 228 -25.06 -2.77 4.80
CA ASN A 228 -25.03 -4.22 4.95
C ASN A 228 -23.59 -4.74 4.79
N PRO A 229 -22.97 -5.29 5.85
CA PRO A 229 -21.58 -5.77 5.79
C PRO A 229 -21.37 -6.93 4.80
N ALA A 230 -22.43 -7.66 4.41
CA ALA A 230 -22.33 -8.69 3.36
C ALA A 230 -21.90 -8.12 2.00
N ASN A 231 -22.16 -6.83 1.76
CA ASN A 231 -21.75 -6.13 0.54
C ASN A 231 -20.28 -5.67 0.57
N GLY A 232 -19.55 -5.96 1.65
CA GLY A 232 -18.14 -5.64 1.84
C GLY A 232 -17.93 -4.51 2.84
N ILE A 233 -16.78 -4.51 3.50
CA ILE A 233 -16.33 -3.44 4.40
C ILE A 233 -14.90 -2.99 4.03
N GLY A 234 -14.42 -3.40 2.85
CA GLY A 234 -13.05 -3.19 2.43
C GLY A 234 -12.71 -1.78 2.03
N LEU A 235 -11.43 -1.48 2.17
CA LEU A 235 -10.82 -0.21 1.78
C LEU A 235 -10.20 -0.26 0.39
N ALA A 236 -9.81 -1.45 -0.08
CA ALA A 236 -9.07 -1.66 -1.33
C ALA A 236 -7.85 -0.72 -1.48
N ASN A 237 -7.12 -0.50 -0.37
CA ASN A 237 -6.09 0.52 -0.24
C ASN A 237 -4.65 -0.02 -0.24
N THR A 238 -4.47 -1.34 -0.25
CA THR A 238 -3.20 -1.97 0.09
C THR A 238 -2.30 -2.08 -1.14
N SER A 239 -2.77 -2.72 -2.20
CA SER A 239 -1.92 -3.05 -3.35
C SER A 239 -2.71 -3.13 -4.66
N LEU A 240 -1.99 -3.50 -5.73
CA LEU A 240 -2.52 -3.73 -7.06
C LEU A 240 -2.01 -5.07 -7.60
N ALA A 241 -2.81 -5.75 -8.41
CA ALA A 241 -2.37 -6.95 -9.14
C ALA A 241 -2.97 -6.98 -10.55
N PHE A 242 -2.17 -7.43 -11.51
CA PHE A 242 -2.63 -7.71 -12.87
C PHE A 242 -2.51 -9.21 -13.16
N PHE A 243 -3.64 -9.87 -13.36
CA PHE A 243 -3.70 -11.27 -13.79
C PHE A 243 -5.03 -11.53 -14.51
N ALA A 244 -5.09 -12.59 -15.31
CA ALA A 244 -6.28 -12.92 -16.10
C ALA A 244 -6.83 -11.74 -16.93
N ASN A 245 -5.93 -10.90 -17.46
CA ASN A 245 -6.25 -9.67 -18.18
C ASN A 245 -7.19 -8.72 -17.41
N ARG A 246 -7.08 -8.68 -16.08
CA ARG A 246 -7.80 -7.76 -15.20
C ARG A 246 -6.83 -7.12 -14.25
N LEU A 247 -7.03 -5.83 -14.01
CA LEU A 247 -6.30 -5.06 -13.01
C LEU A 247 -7.17 -4.91 -11.77
N PHE A 248 -6.61 -5.23 -10.60
CA PHE A 248 -7.33 -5.21 -9.33
C PHE A 248 -6.67 -4.27 -8.35
N ALA A 249 -7.47 -3.49 -7.63
CA ALA A 249 -7.12 -2.88 -6.36
C ALA A 249 -7.50 -3.83 -5.22
N LEU A 250 -6.57 -4.08 -4.30
CA LEU A 250 -6.69 -5.11 -3.27
C LEU A 250 -6.63 -4.51 -1.86
N GLY A 251 -7.29 -5.18 -0.92
CA GLY A 251 -7.19 -4.95 0.51
C GLY A 251 -7.64 -6.19 1.26
N GLU A 252 -6.96 -6.53 2.35
CA GLU A 252 -7.07 -7.83 3.04
C GLU A 252 -8.47 -8.16 3.58
N SER A 253 -9.31 -7.14 3.75
CA SER A 253 -10.62 -7.24 4.40
C SER A 253 -11.79 -7.45 3.43
N ASP A 254 -11.57 -7.53 2.11
CA ASP A 254 -12.65 -7.63 1.13
C ASP A 254 -12.23 -8.35 -0.16
N LEU A 255 -13.21 -8.58 -1.03
CA LEU A 255 -13.00 -9.02 -2.41
C LEU A 255 -12.17 -7.99 -3.19
N PRO A 256 -11.44 -8.43 -4.23
CA PRO A 256 -10.72 -7.53 -5.10
C PRO A 256 -11.67 -6.61 -5.87
N TYR A 257 -11.27 -5.36 -6.08
CA TYR A 257 -12.00 -4.42 -6.91
C TYR A 257 -11.33 -4.30 -8.27
N ALA A 258 -12.01 -4.70 -9.32
CA ALA A 258 -11.55 -4.52 -10.69
C ALA A 258 -11.53 -3.02 -11.03
N VAL A 259 -10.43 -2.58 -11.64
CA VAL A 259 -10.22 -1.21 -12.10
C VAL A 259 -9.68 -1.21 -13.53
N THR A 260 -9.87 -0.12 -14.26
CA THR A 260 -9.33 0.05 -15.60
C THR A 260 -8.67 1.43 -15.73
N VAL A 261 -7.72 1.53 -16.66
CA VAL A 261 -7.10 2.81 -17.04
C VAL A 261 -7.57 3.16 -18.44
N THR A 262 -8.25 4.29 -18.58
CA THR A 262 -8.81 4.72 -19.86
C THR A 262 -7.70 5.21 -20.81
N PRO A 263 -7.96 5.29 -22.13
CA PRO A 263 -6.96 5.76 -23.10
C PRO A 263 -6.42 7.18 -22.86
N ASP A 264 -7.21 8.05 -22.22
CA ASP A 264 -6.84 9.40 -21.79
C ASP A 264 -6.14 9.45 -20.42
N GLY A 265 -6.05 8.30 -19.73
CA GLY A 265 -5.30 8.13 -18.48
C GLY A 265 -6.15 8.27 -17.22
N ASP A 266 -7.48 8.25 -17.31
CA ASP A 266 -8.37 8.19 -16.14
C ASP A 266 -8.38 6.78 -15.55
N VAL A 267 -8.79 6.66 -14.29
CA VAL A 267 -8.90 5.39 -13.57
C VAL A 267 -10.35 5.17 -13.14
N GLU A 268 -10.95 4.10 -13.63
CA GLU A 268 -12.35 3.79 -13.32
C GLU A 268 -12.45 2.52 -12.48
N THR A 269 -13.30 2.55 -11.45
CA THR A 269 -13.65 1.34 -10.70
C THR A 269 -14.73 0.58 -11.46
N VAL A 270 -14.40 -0.59 -11.96
CA VAL A 270 -15.32 -1.48 -12.67
C VAL A 270 -16.29 -2.13 -11.68
N GLY A 271 -15.76 -2.65 -10.56
CA GLY A 271 -16.61 -3.22 -9.51
C GLY A 271 -15.91 -4.22 -8.60
N ARG A 272 -16.63 -4.66 -7.57
CA ARG A 272 -16.21 -5.71 -6.63
C ARG A 272 -16.31 -7.07 -7.34
N CYS A 273 -15.24 -7.85 -7.38
CA CYS A 273 -15.14 -9.06 -8.19
C CYS A 273 -15.11 -10.33 -7.32
N ASP A 274 -16.12 -11.19 -7.49
CA ASP A 274 -16.26 -12.48 -6.80
C ASP A 274 -15.91 -13.69 -7.68
N PHE A 275 -15.44 -13.45 -8.91
CA PHE A 275 -15.11 -14.48 -9.91
C PHE A 275 -16.28 -15.44 -10.20
N ASP A 276 -17.43 -14.86 -10.55
CA ASP A 276 -18.67 -15.60 -10.84
C ASP A 276 -19.13 -16.42 -9.61
N GLY A 277 -19.02 -15.81 -8.43
CA GLY A 277 -19.34 -16.44 -7.14
C GLY A 277 -18.35 -17.49 -6.64
N LYS A 278 -17.22 -17.72 -7.33
CA LYS A 278 -16.22 -18.71 -6.91
C LYS A 278 -15.34 -18.25 -5.75
N LEU A 279 -15.25 -16.94 -5.53
CA LEU A 279 -14.56 -16.31 -4.41
C LEU A 279 -15.60 -15.66 -3.49
N ALA A 280 -15.91 -16.32 -2.37
CA ALA A 280 -16.96 -15.89 -1.45
C ALA A 280 -16.53 -14.80 -0.45
N PHE A 281 -15.23 -14.65 -0.20
CA PHE A 281 -14.65 -13.79 0.84
C PHE A 281 -13.39 -13.08 0.35
N SER A 282 -12.66 -12.41 1.24
CA SER A 282 -11.43 -11.72 0.88
C SER A 282 -10.35 -12.63 0.29
N MET A 283 -9.37 -12.00 -0.33
CA MET A 283 -8.09 -12.59 -0.69
C MET A 283 -6.96 -11.69 -0.19
N THR A 284 -5.76 -12.25 -0.08
CA THR A 284 -4.55 -11.48 0.24
C THR A 284 -4.37 -10.30 -0.69
N ALA A 285 -3.83 -9.19 -0.16
CA ALA A 285 -3.35 -8.08 -0.95
C ALA A 285 -2.08 -8.44 -1.74
N HIS A 286 -1.43 -9.56 -1.47
CA HIS A 286 -0.17 -9.93 -2.11
C HIS A 286 -0.27 -11.24 -2.90
N PRO A 287 -1.17 -11.35 -3.89
CA PRO A 287 -1.17 -12.52 -4.75
C PRO A 287 0.16 -12.59 -5.50
N LYS A 288 0.69 -13.81 -5.69
CA LYS A 288 1.92 -14.02 -6.46
C LYS A 288 1.56 -14.60 -7.82
N ILE A 289 1.98 -13.91 -8.88
CA ILE A 289 1.74 -14.33 -10.26
C ILE A 289 3.00 -15.04 -10.74
N ASP A 290 2.85 -16.27 -11.23
CA ASP A 290 3.95 -16.98 -11.88
C ASP A 290 4.14 -16.43 -13.32
N PRO A 291 5.31 -15.84 -13.64
CA PRO A 291 5.54 -15.27 -14.96
C PRO A 291 5.58 -16.31 -16.09
N ASP A 292 5.85 -17.58 -15.79
CA ASP A 292 5.93 -18.66 -16.80
C ASP A 292 4.55 -19.22 -17.16
N THR A 293 3.69 -19.41 -16.16
CA THR A 293 2.36 -20.04 -16.36
C THR A 293 1.23 -19.03 -16.45
N GLY A 294 1.40 -17.82 -15.91
CA GLY A 294 0.35 -16.82 -15.73
C GLY A 294 -0.66 -17.19 -14.64
N GLU A 295 -0.40 -18.23 -13.85
CA GLU A 295 -1.23 -18.58 -12.69
C GLU A 295 -1.03 -17.54 -11.57
N CYS A 296 -2.12 -17.26 -10.86
CA CYS A 296 -2.12 -16.36 -9.71
C CYS A 296 -2.40 -17.15 -8.44
N PHE A 297 -1.47 -17.12 -7.50
CA PHE A 297 -1.56 -17.79 -6.21
C PHE A 297 -1.99 -16.81 -5.13
N ALA A 298 -2.91 -17.22 -4.27
CA ALA A 298 -3.47 -16.38 -3.24
C ALA A 298 -3.90 -17.21 -2.03
N PHE A 299 -4.16 -16.52 -0.92
CA PHE A 299 -4.78 -17.10 0.25
C PHE A 299 -5.81 -16.14 0.84
N ARG A 300 -6.55 -16.61 1.84
CA ARG A 300 -7.34 -15.77 2.73
C ARG A 300 -7.14 -16.18 4.19
N CYS A 301 -7.18 -15.19 5.07
CA CYS A 301 -7.26 -15.40 6.51
C CYS A 301 -8.73 -15.28 6.95
N SER A 302 -9.10 -16.03 7.99
CA SER A 302 -10.44 -16.04 8.57
C SER A 302 -10.35 -15.90 10.09
N PRO A 303 -11.31 -15.22 10.75
CA PRO A 303 -11.40 -15.19 12.21
C PRO A 303 -11.93 -16.50 12.80
N VAL A 304 -12.41 -17.44 11.97
CA VAL A 304 -12.92 -18.76 12.37
C VAL A 304 -12.25 -19.89 11.55
N PRO A 305 -12.14 -21.12 12.08
CA PRO A 305 -11.54 -22.24 11.34
C PRO A 305 -12.27 -22.55 10.01
N PRO A 306 -11.54 -22.91 8.93
CA PRO A 306 -10.09 -22.86 8.80
C PRO A 306 -9.57 -21.41 8.80
N PHE A 307 -8.59 -21.11 9.64
CA PHE A 307 -8.06 -19.74 9.80
C PHE A 307 -7.23 -19.27 8.60
N LEU A 308 -6.73 -20.21 7.79
CA LEU A 308 -6.03 -19.97 6.55
C LEU A 308 -6.60 -20.89 5.46
N SER A 309 -6.90 -20.33 4.28
CA SER A 309 -7.25 -21.11 3.09
C SER A 309 -6.42 -20.63 1.91
N TYR A 310 -5.78 -21.57 1.21
CA TYR A 310 -4.97 -21.32 0.02
C TYR A 310 -5.77 -21.63 -1.24
N PHE A 311 -5.56 -20.87 -2.32
CA PHE A 311 -6.18 -21.15 -3.61
C PHE A 311 -5.36 -20.52 -4.74
N ARG A 312 -5.69 -20.90 -5.98
CA ARG A 312 -5.06 -20.32 -7.17
C ARG A 312 -6.07 -20.06 -8.27
N PHE A 313 -5.70 -19.17 -9.18
CA PHE A 313 -6.38 -18.92 -10.43
C PHE A 313 -5.49 -19.41 -11.57
N ASP A 314 -6.10 -20.04 -12.57
CA ASP A 314 -5.40 -20.26 -13.83
C ASP A 314 -5.18 -18.93 -14.58
N ARG A 315 -4.44 -18.98 -15.69
CA ARG A 315 -4.15 -17.81 -16.54
C ARG A 315 -5.40 -17.09 -17.05
N ASN A 316 -6.54 -17.76 -17.12
CA ASN A 316 -7.80 -17.21 -17.61
C ASN A 316 -8.67 -16.67 -16.48
N GLY A 317 -8.22 -16.76 -15.22
CA GLY A 317 -8.96 -16.30 -14.05
C GLY A 317 -9.94 -17.33 -13.49
N ASN A 318 -9.87 -18.59 -13.91
CA ASN A 318 -10.67 -19.64 -13.28
C ASN A 318 -10.06 -20.00 -11.93
N LYS A 319 -10.84 -19.76 -10.88
CA LYS A 319 -10.45 -20.12 -9.52
C LYS A 319 -10.55 -21.64 -9.29
N HIS A 320 -9.49 -22.21 -8.74
CA HIS A 320 -9.45 -23.59 -8.24
C HIS A 320 -10.12 -23.72 -6.85
N PRO A 321 -10.46 -24.95 -6.40
CA PRO A 321 -10.95 -25.18 -5.06
C PRO A 321 -10.00 -24.66 -3.97
N ASP A 322 -10.57 -24.27 -2.84
CA ASP A 322 -9.79 -23.86 -1.66
C ASP A 322 -9.11 -25.08 -1.02
N VAL A 323 -7.87 -24.89 -0.60
CA VAL A 323 -7.10 -25.82 0.25
C VAL A 323 -7.11 -25.26 1.68
N PRO A 324 -7.95 -25.79 2.58
CA PRO A 324 -7.96 -25.35 3.97
C PRO A 324 -6.69 -25.83 4.70
N ILE A 325 -6.07 -24.93 5.46
CA ILE A 325 -4.85 -25.22 6.24
C ILE A 325 -5.22 -25.23 7.73
N PHE A 326 -5.70 -26.36 8.25
CA PHE A 326 -6.08 -26.49 9.66
C PHE A 326 -4.89 -26.57 10.61
N SER A 327 -3.71 -26.85 10.07
CA SER A 327 -2.45 -26.81 10.81
C SER A 327 -2.05 -25.42 11.32
N VAL A 328 -2.73 -24.35 10.89
CA VAL A 328 -2.72 -23.02 11.56
C VAL A 328 -3.79 -23.03 12.66
N PRO A 329 -3.41 -23.08 13.96
CA PRO A 329 -4.34 -23.41 15.04
C PRO A 329 -5.15 -22.23 15.59
N SER A 330 -4.82 -21.01 15.19
CA SER A 330 -5.46 -19.78 15.70
C SER A 330 -5.47 -18.69 14.62
N PRO A 331 -6.32 -17.65 14.74
CA PRO A 331 -6.34 -16.59 13.75
C PRO A 331 -5.02 -15.80 13.77
N SER A 332 -4.36 -15.78 12.61
CA SER A 332 -3.08 -15.10 12.39
C SER A 332 -3.26 -13.96 11.41
N PHE A 333 -2.51 -12.87 11.59
CA PHE A 333 -2.43 -11.80 10.59
C PHE A 333 -1.32 -12.16 9.61
N LEU A 334 -1.67 -12.91 8.57
CA LEU A 334 -0.73 -13.31 7.51
C LEU A 334 -0.87 -12.30 6.37
N HIS A 335 0.06 -11.34 6.31
CA HIS A 335 -0.01 -10.24 5.33
C HIS A 335 0.40 -10.70 3.92
N ASP A 336 1.54 -11.40 3.84
CA ASP A 336 2.16 -11.85 2.60
C ASP A 336 2.62 -13.31 2.70
N PHE A 337 2.93 -13.91 1.55
CA PHE A 337 3.42 -15.26 1.38
C PHE A 337 4.40 -15.30 0.19
N ALA A 338 5.09 -16.42 -0.04
CA ALA A 338 5.96 -16.55 -1.21
C ALA A 338 5.59 -17.79 -2.02
N ILE A 339 6.02 -17.82 -3.28
CA ILE A 339 5.95 -19.00 -4.14
C ILE A 339 7.34 -19.34 -4.68
N THR A 340 7.52 -20.59 -5.04
CA THR A 340 8.62 -21.10 -5.87
C THR A 340 8.03 -21.82 -7.09
N LYS A 341 8.86 -22.47 -7.91
CA LYS A 341 8.37 -23.33 -8.99
C LYS A 341 7.54 -24.52 -8.49
N LYS A 342 7.75 -24.99 -7.27
CA LYS A 342 7.06 -26.15 -6.68
C LYS A 342 6.25 -25.84 -5.43
N TYR A 343 6.55 -24.79 -4.67
CA TYR A 343 5.99 -24.59 -3.34
C TYR A 343 5.28 -23.24 -3.17
N ALA A 344 4.27 -23.21 -2.32
CA ALA A 344 3.76 -22.03 -1.64
C ALA A 344 4.31 -22.01 -0.20
N ILE A 345 4.68 -20.83 0.29
CA ILE A 345 5.36 -20.62 1.56
C ILE A 345 4.55 -19.65 2.41
N PHE A 346 3.98 -20.14 3.51
CA PHE A 346 3.15 -19.37 4.42
C PHE A 346 3.93 -18.98 5.69
N CYS A 347 3.72 -17.75 6.17
CA CYS A 347 4.44 -17.20 7.31
C CYS A 347 3.53 -17.05 8.53
N ASP A 348 3.59 -17.99 9.46
CA ASP A 348 2.80 -17.95 10.69
C ASP A 348 3.59 -17.20 11.78
N ILE A 349 3.46 -15.86 11.79
CA ILE A 349 4.29 -14.94 12.58
C ILE A 349 3.66 -14.57 13.94
N GLN A 350 4.37 -13.77 14.75
CA GLN A 350 3.90 -13.31 16.05
C GLN A 350 2.77 -12.26 15.99
N LEU A 351 2.31 -11.84 14.82
CA LEU A 351 1.18 -10.93 14.67
C LEU A 351 -0.13 -11.74 14.61
N GLY A 352 -0.94 -11.63 15.67
CA GLY A 352 -2.20 -12.33 15.78
C GLY A 352 -3.39 -11.44 15.44
N MET A 353 -4.48 -12.09 14.99
CA MET A 353 -5.81 -11.49 15.00
C MET A 353 -6.58 -12.16 16.12
N ASN A 354 -6.89 -11.45 17.19
CA ASN A 354 -7.67 -12.02 18.28
C ASN A 354 -8.94 -11.19 18.48
N PRO A 355 -10.09 -11.65 17.96
CA PRO A 355 -11.38 -10.96 18.15
C PRO A 355 -11.74 -10.74 19.62
N SER A 356 -11.23 -11.56 20.55
CA SER A 356 -11.45 -11.32 21.98
C SER A 356 -10.68 -10.11 22.53
N MET A 357 -9.71 -9.55 21.79
CA MET A 357 -9.02 -8.30 22.17
C MET A 357 -9.91 -7.06 22.15
N PHE A 358 -11.07 -7.11 21.47
CA PHE A 358 -12.10 -6.08 21.64
C PHE A 358 -12.57 -5.98 23.10
N LEU A 359 -12.60 -7.12 23.82
CA LEU A 359 -13.00 -7.19 25.23
C LEU A 359 -11.94 -6.62 26.17
N SER A 360 -10.67 -6.57 25.75
CA SER A 360 -9.58 -5.92 26.48
C SER A 360 -9.34 -4.47 26.02
N GLY A 361 -10.14 -3.94 25.09
CA GLY A 361 -10.12 -2.54 24.70
C GLY A 361 -8.93 -2.13 23.83
N GLY A 362 -8.36 -3.07 23.07
CA GLY A 362 -7.28 -2.81 22.12
C GLY A 362 -7.65 -3.15 20.67
N SER A 363 -6.74 -2.84 19.76
CA SER A 363 -6.83 -3.28 18.35
C SER A 363 -7.01 -4.80 18.27
N PRO A 364 -7.84 -5.32 17.35
CA PRO A 364 -8.00 -6.75 17.13
C PRO A 364 -6.73 -7.40 16.54
N VAL A 365 -5.79 -6.59 16.05
CA VAL A 365 -4.49 -7.00 15.54
C VAL A 365 -3.40 -6.54 16.52
N GLY A 366 -2.53 -7.47 16.94
CA GLY A 366 -1.47 -7.18 17.90
C GLY A 366 -0.45 -8.30 18.03
N SER A 367 0.68 -8.03 18.69
CA SER A 367 1.74 -9.03 18.87
C SER A 367 1.38 -10.05 19.94
N ILE A 368 1.79 -11.31 19.70
CA ILE A 368 1.69 -12.44 20.62
C ILE A 368 3.12 -12.91 20.92
N PRO A 369 3.80 -12.34 21.93
CA PRO A 369 5.22 -12.60 22.17
C PRO A 369 5.56 -14.07 22.44
N SER A 370 4.62 -14.84 22.98
CA SER A 370 4.81 -16.27 23.28
C SER A 370 4.74 -17.18 22.05
N LYS A 371 4.24 -16.69 20.91
CA LYS A 371 4.15 -17.47 19.67
C LYS A 371 5.54 -17.59 19.04
N VAL A 372 5.92 -18.80 18.62
CA VAL A 372 7.14 -19.04 17.85
C VAL A 372 6.81 -18.89 16.37
N PRO A 373 7.43 -17.96 15.62
CA PRO A 373 7.22 -17.87 14.19
C PRO A 373 7.63 -19.16 13.47
N ARG A 374 6.89 -19.53 12.44
CA ARG A 374 7.17 -20.73 11.63
C ARG A 374 6.80 -20.53 10.16
N LEU A 375 7.47 -21.27 9.29
CA LEU A 375 7.24 -21.26 7.85
C LEU A 375 6.61 -22.57 7.39
N GLY A 376 5.47 -22.48 6.71
CA GLY A 376 4.73 -23.62 6.16
C GLY A 376 5.03 -23.78 4.68
N ILE A 377 5.63 -24.89 4.29
CA ILE A 377 5.99 -25.22 2.90
C ILE A 377 5.00 -26.25 2.37
N LEU A 378 4.20 -25.86 1.38
CA LEU A 378 3.19 -26.69 0.75
C LEU A 378 3.43 -26.78 -0.76
N PRO A 379 3.33 -27.95 -1.41
CA PRO A 379 3.30 -28.01 -2.87
C PRO A 379 2.23 -27.07 -3.44
N ARG A 380 2.60 -26.19 -4.37
CA ARG A 380 1.70 -25.13 -4.88
C ARG A 380 0.47 -25.65 -5.63
N ASP A 381 0.49 -26.91 -6.05
CA ASP A 381 -0.61 -27.58 -6.74
C ASP A 381 -1.41 -28.55 -5.84
N ALA A 382 -1.09 -28.59 -4.54
CA ALA A 382 -1.72 -29.43 -3.54
C ALA A 382 -3.24 -29.32 -3.54
N LYS A 383 -3.91 -30.42 -3.17
CA LYS A 383 -5.38 -30.51 -3.07
C LYS A 383 -5.88 -30.46 -1.63
N ASP A 384 -4.98 -30.70 -0.69
CA ASP A 384 -5.21 -30.70 0.75
C ASP A 384 -3.90 -30.33 1.45
N GLU A 385 -3.94 -30.16 2.78
CA GLU A 385 -2.77 -29.78 3.57
C GLU A 385 -1.86 -30.96 3.96
N SER A 386 -2.15 -32.20 3.58
CA SER A 386 -1.47 -33.40 4.13
C SER A 386 0.05 -33.42 3.93
N THR A 387 0.53 -32.65 2.96
CA THR A 387 1.96 -32.55 2.59
C THR A 387 2.64 -31.28 3.09
N ILE A 388 1.92 -30.41 3.83
CA ILE A 388 2.52 -29.22 4.40
C ILE A 388 3.59 -29.59 5.43
N LYS A 389 4.75 -28.93 5.34
CA LYS A 389 5.82 -29.05 6.33
C LYS A 389 6.01 -27.71 7.03
N TRP A 390 5.93 -27.72 8.36
CA TRP A 390 6.16 -26.53 9.18
C TRP A 390 7.57 -26.56 9.76
N PHE A 391 8.29 -25.45 9.64
CA PHE A 391 9.63 -25.26 10.19
C PHE A 391 9.62 -24.08 11.14
N ASP A 392 10.04 -24.29 12.38
CA ASP A 392 10.17 -23.21 13.35
C ASP A 392 11.30 -22.26 12.94
N VAL A 393 11.02 -20.97 12.98
CA VAL A 393 11.97 -19.90 12.64
C VAL A 393 11.92 -18.81 13.72
N PRO A 394 12.40 -19.10 14.95
CA PRO A 394 12.22 -18.21 16.09
C PRO A 394 12.71 -16.78 15.84
N GLY A 395 11.86 -15.77 16.09
CA GLY A 395 12.21 -14.35 15.90
C GLY A 395 12.30 -13.89 14.43
N PHE A 396 11.69 -14.63 13.49
CA PHE A 396 11.53 -14.21 12.10
C PHE A 396 10.08 -13.80 11.82
N ASN A 397 9.82 -12.50 11.79
CA ASN A 397 8.51 -11.91 11.55
C ASN A 397 8.50 -11.21 10.20
N LEU A 398 8.18 -11.97 9.17
CA LEU A 398 8.01 -11.46 7.80
C LEU A 398 6.68 -10.74 7.66
N MET A 399 6.74 -9.47 7.23
CA MET A 399 5.54 -8.75 6.75
C MET A 399 5.45 -8.81 5.23
N HIS A 400 6.54 -8.56 4.51
CA HIS A 400 6.60 -8.62 3.04
C HIS A 400 7.59 -9.69 2.57
N ALA A 401 7.19 -10.54 1.63
CA ALA A 401 8.08 -11.49 0.98
C ALA A 401 8.63 -10.87 -0.31
N ILE A 402 9.96 -10.80 -0.43
CA ILE A 402 10.62 -10.28 -1.64
C ILE A 402 10.62 -11.36 -2.70
N ASN A 403 11.18 -12.53 -2.40
CA ASN A 403 11.17 -13.68 -3.31
C ASN A 403 11.46 -14.99 -2.59
N ALA A 404 11.14 -16.10 -3.25
CA ALA A 404 11.63 -17.40 -2.86
C ALA A 404 11.97 -18.27 -4.08
N TRP A 405 12.86 -19.23 -3.89
CA TRP A 405 13.22 -20.21 -4.91
C TRP A 405 13.70 -21.52 -4.29
N GLU A 406 13.93 -22.49 -5.16
CA GLU A 406 14.48 -23.80 -4.81
C GLU A 406 15.95 -23.90 -5.21
N GLU A 407 16.73 -24.59 -4.39
CA GLU A 407 18.07 -25.06 -4.69
C GLU A 407 18.17 -26.57 -4.43
N ASP A 408 19.31 -27.16 -4.79
CA ASP A 408 19.59 -28.58 -4.52
C ASP A 408 18.50 -29.52 -5.06
N GLU A 409 18.06 -29.26 -6.30
CA GLU A 409 16.97 -29.98 -7.00
C GLU A 409 15.58 -29.90 -6.32
N GLY A 410 15.40 -28.92 -5.44
CA GLY A 410 14.16 -28.71 -4.68
C GLY A 410 14.22 -29.21 -3.25
N ARG A 411 15.38 -29.70 -2.77
CA ARG A 411 15.56 -30.08 -1.36
C ARG A 411 15.73 -28.88 -0.44
N THR A 412 16.24 -27.75 -0.96
CA THR A 412 16.42 -26.53 -0.20
C THR A 412 15.49 -25.44 -0.71
N VAL A 413 14.70 -24.85 0.16
CA VAL A 413 13.95 -23.62 -0.13
C VAL A 413 14.74 -22.43 0.38
N VAL A 414 14.88 -21.40 -0.44
CA VAL A 414 15.47 -20.11 -0.08
C VAL A 414 14.38 -19.05 -0.12
N LEU A 415 14.24 -18.28 0.96
CA LEU A 415 13.32 -17.15 1.09
C LEU A 415 14.14 -15.89 1.40
N VAL A 416 13.84 -14.79 0.71
CA VAL A 416 14.41 -13.47 0.97
C VAL A 416 13.30 -12.53 1.40
N ALA A 417 13.44 -11.93 2.58
CA ALA A 417 12.43 -11.03 3.12
C ALA A 417 12.97 -10.16 4.26
N PRO A 418 12.41 -8.96 4.47
CA PRO A 418 12.59 -8.19 5.68
C PRO A 418 12.02 -8.93 6.90
N ASN A 419 12.86 -9.09 7.92
CA ASN A 419 12.46 -9.53 9.24
C ASN A 419 12.21 -8.32 10.14
N VAL A 420 10.98 -8.17 10.62
CA VAL A 420 10.58 -7.13 11.57
C VAL A 420 10.98 -7.55 12.98
N VAL A 421 12.18 -7.12 13.41
CA VAL A 421 12.74 -7.49 14.73
C VAL A 421 11.90 -6.95 15.90
N SER A 422 11.33 -5.75 15.74
CA SER A 422 10.51 -5.05 16.76
C SER A 422 9.03 -5.06 16.39
N LEU A 423 8.46 -6.26 16.17
CA LEU A 423 7.09 -6.43 15.69
C LEU A 423 6.04 -5.82 16.64
N GLU A 424 6.32 -5.74 17.95
CA GLU A 424 5.48 -5.08 18.94
C GLU A 424 5.19 -3.59 18.63
N HIS A 425 6.01 -2.97 17.77
CA HIS A 425 5.84 -1.59 17.33
C HIS A 425 5.12 -1.47 15.97
N ALA A 426 4.90 -2.57 15.25
CA ALA A 426 4.37 -2.57 13.88
C ALA A 426 2.97 -1.97 13.72
N ILE A 427 2.17 -1.93 14.79
CA ILE A 427 0.82 -1.35 14.79
C ILE A 427 0.78 0.03 15.46
N GLU A 428 1.53 0.23 16.55
CA GLU A 428 1.38 1.45 17.37
C GLU A 428 2.54 2.45 17.26
N ARG A 429 3.73 2.04 16.83
CA ARG A 429 4.94 2.90 16.81
C ARG A 429 5.81 2.57 15.62
N VAL A 430 5.24 2.68 14.43
CA VAL A 430 5.87 2.26 13.17
C VAL A 430 7.24 2.94 12.98
N GLU A 431 7.45 4.14 13.51
CA GLU A 431 8.72 4.86 13.50
C GLU A 431 9.86 4.18 14.27
N LEU A 432 9.55 3.22 15.15
CA LEU A 432 10.52 2.42 15.90
C LEU A 432 10.79 1.06 15.25
N VAL A 433 10.10 0.74 14.16
CA VAL A 433 10.25 -0.54 13.46
C VAL A 433 11.54 -0.54 12.64
N HIS A 434 12.32 -1.61 12.77
CA HIS A 434 13.57 -1.82 12.04
C HIS A 434 13.58 -3.18 11.33
N PRO A 435 13.05 -3.28 10.11
CA PRO A 435 13.10 -4.49 9.30
C PRO A 435 14.50 -4.68 8.74
N VAL A 436 14.99 -5.91 8.83
CA VAL A 436 16.30 -6.33 8.33
C VAL A 436 16.10 -7.36 7.24
N VAL A 437 16.56 -7.10 6.02
CA VAL A 437 16.46 -8.10 4.94
C VAL A 437 17.32 -9.30 5.29
N GLU A 438 16.69 -10.46 5.40
CA GLU A 438 17.33 -11.74 5.66
C GLU A 438 17.12 -12.72 4.50
N LYS A 439 18.11 -13.58 4.30
CA LYS A 439 18.05 -14.79 3.49
C LYS A 439 17.89 -15.99 4.41
N VAL A 440 16.75 -16.67 4.30
CA VAL A 440 16.40 -17.88 5.05
C VAL A 440 16.55 -19.08 4.12
N ARG A 441 17.35 -20.07 4.51
CA ARG A 441 17.51 -21.35 3.81
C ARG A 441 16.91 -22.47 4.66
N ILE A 442 16.08 -23.30 4.06
CA ILE A 442 15.35 -24.38 4.72
C ILE A 442 15.66 -25.67 3.98
N ASP A 443 16.34 -26.61 4.65
CA ASP A 443 16.50 -27.97 4.16
C ASP A 443 15.23 -28.78 4.50
N LEU A 444 14.49 -29.19 3.47
CA LEU A 444 13.18 -29.82 3.63
C LEU A 444 13.25 -31.27 4.13
N GLU A 445 14.41 -31.90 4.11
CA GLU A 445 14.65 -33.28 4.55
C GLU A 445 15.24 -33.29 5.95
N ALA A 446 16.32 -32.52 6.16
CA ALA A 446 16.99 -32.46 7.46
C ALA A 446 16.24 -31.61 8.49
N GLY A 447 15.28 -30.77 8.07
CA GLY A 447 14.57 -29.86 8.99
C GLY A 447 15.38 -28.65 9.42
N ILE A 448 16.52 -28.39 8.77
CA ILE A 448 17.48 -27.36 9.21
C ILE A 448 17.12 -26.02 8.59
N VAL A 449 16.94 -25.01 9.44
CA VAL A 449 16.74 -23.61 9.04
C VAL A 449 18.00 -22.81 9.33
N LYS A 450 18.50 -22.07 8.32
CA LYS A 450 19.62 -21.14 8.46
C LYS A 450 19.17 -19.74 8.04
N ARG A 451 19.52 -18.73 8.83
CA ARG A 451 19.17 -17.33 8.58
C ARG A 451 20.44 -16.50 8.43
N GLN A 452 20.43 -15.59 7.46
CA GLN A 452 21.54 -14.70 7.18
C GLN A 452 21.02 -13.28 6.88
N PRO A 453 21.26 -12.29 7.75
CA PRO A 453 21.05 -10.88 7.41
C PRO A 453 21.88 -10.47 6.18
N LEU A 454 21.28 -9.73 5.26
CA LEU A 454 21.93 -9.25 4.03
C LEU A 454 22.36 -7.78 4.12
N SER A 455 21.73 -6.99 4.98
CA SER A 455 22.09 -5.59 5.25
C SER A 455 21.69 -5.24 6.68
N ALA A 456 22.42 -4.33 7.33
CA ALA A 456 22.08 -3.80 8.65
C ALA A 456 21.11 -2.62 8.60
N ARG A 457 20.82 -2.08 7.40
CA ARG A 457 19.90 -0.95 7.22
C ARG A 457 18.46 -1.34 7.52
N ASN A 458 17.65 -0.33 7.83
CA ASN A 458 16.20 -0.43 7.93
C ASN A 458 15.62 -0.55 6.51
N LEU A 459 15.38 -1.77 6.04
CA LEU A 459 15.02 -2.08 4.66
C LEU A 459 13.71 -2.86 4.58
N ASP A 460 12.74 -2.34 3.83
CA ASP A 460 11.45 -2.99 3.55
C ASP A 460 11.02 -2.74 2.09
N PHE A 461 9.78 -3.10 1.71
CA PHE A 461 9.22 -2.91 0.36
C PHE A 461 10.19 -3.35 -0.74
N GLY A 462 10.78 -4.54 -0.56
CA GLY A 462 11.78 -5.06 -1.47
C GLY A 462 11.16 -5.58 -2.75
N VAL A 463 11.67 -5.11 -3.89
CA VAL A 463 11.24 -5.52 -5.23
C VAL A 463 12.39 -6.15 -6.00
N LEU A 464 12.04 -6.85 -7.08
CA LEU A 464 12.97 -7.47 -8.01
C LEU A 464 12.41 -7.39 -9.43
N ASN A 465 13.18 -7.86 -10.42
CA ASN A 465 12.69 -8.01 -11.78
C ASN A 465 11.52 -9.03 -11.83
N PRO A 466 10.28 -8.64 -12.19
CA PRO A 466 9.12 -9.53 -12.11
C PRO A 466 9.26 -10.85 -12.88
N ALA A 467 10.13 -10.95 -13.88
CA ALA A 467 10.43 -12.19 -14.60
C ALA A 467 11.04 -13.31 -13.71
N TYR A 468 11.54 -12.95 -12.53
CA TYR A 468 12.22 -13.81 -11.57
C TYR A 468 11.38 -14.15 -10.33
N VAL A 469 10.10 -13.76 -10.27
CA VAL A 469 9.20 -14.18 -9.18
C VAL A 469 9.15 -15.71 -9.13
N GLY A 470 9.42 -16.28 -7.95
CA GLY A 470 9.46 -17.73 -7.74
C GLY A 470 10.70 -18.43 -8.31
N LYS A 471 11.67 -17.67 -8.83
CA LYS A 471 12.92 -18.15 -9.42
C LYS A 471 14.12 -17.54 -8.69
N LYS A 472 15.26 -18.21 -8.78
CA LYS A 472 16.50 -17.71 -8.21
C LYS A 472 16.87 -16.37 -8.85
N ASN A 473 17.01 -15.34 -8.02
CA ASN A 473 17.39 -14.00 -8.42
C ASN A 473 18.66 -13.56 -7.67
N ARG A 474 19.41 -12.64 -8.27
CA ARG A 474 20.63 -12.07 -7.72
C ARG A 474 20.39 -10.70 -7.10
N PHE A 475 19.56 -9.87 -7.72
CA PHE A 475 19.38 -8.48 -7.34
C PHE A 475 18.02 -8.24 -6.68
N VAL A 476 18.05 -7.47 -5.60
CA VAL A 476 16.88 -6.98 -4.87
C VAL A 476 17.04 -5.48 -4.67
N TYR A 477 15.94 -4.74 -4.79
CA TYR A 477 15.90 -3.32 -4.54
C TYR A 477 14.96 -3.04 -3.37
N ALA A 478 15.49 -2.60 -2.24
CA ALA A 478 14.72 -2.39 -1.01
C ALA A 478 14.65 -0.91 -0.64
N ALA A 479 13.49 -0.47 -0.19
CA ALA A 479 13.23 0.87 0.30
C ALA A 479 13.92 1.08 1.65
N VAL A 480 14.54 2.24 1.85
CA VAL A 480 15.17 2.62 3.12
C VAL A 480 14.17 3.34 4.01
N GLY A 481 13.75 2.70 5.10
CA GLY A 481 12.78 3.23 6.06
C GLY A 481 13.44 4.01 7.20
N ASP A 482 13.99 5.19 6.92
CA ASP A 482 14.65 6.02 7.94
C ASP A 482 14.17 7.48 7.87
N PRO A 483 13.13 7.87 8.64
CA PRO A 483 12.34 7.05 9.57
C PRO A 483 11.14 6.36 8.88
N MET A 484 10.79 5.13 9.28
CA MET A 484 9.55 4.46 8.86
C MET A 484 8.29 5.23 9.38
N PRO A 485 7.16 5.29 8.64
CA PRO A 485 6.90 4.74 7.31
C PRO A 485 7.36 5.62 6.13
N LYS A 486 8.20 6.64 6.36
CA LYS A 486 8.75 7.44 5.28
C LYS A 486 9.95 6.74 4.65
N ILE A 487 9.97 6.69 3.32
CA ILE A 487 11.06 6.06 2.58
C ILE A 487 12.07 7.11 2.14
N SER A 488 13.28 7.11 2.68
CA SER A 488 14.31 8.11 2.40
C SER A 488 15.20 7.76 1.19
N GLY A 489 15.10 6.54 0.68
CA GLY A 489 15.90 6.09 -0.46
C GLY A 489 15.64 4.64 -0.85
N VAL A 490 16.50 4.11 -1.73
CA VAL A 490 16.50 2.71 -2.18
C VAL A 490 17.92 2.16 -2.16
N VAL A 491 18.06 0.90 -1.79
CA VAL A 491 19.32 0.13 -1.81
C VAL A 491 19.18 -1.05 -2.74
N LYS A 492 20.20 -1.29 -3.55
CA LYS A 492 20.37 -2.48 -4.39
C LYS A 492 21.26 -3.49 -3.66
N LEU A 493 20.72 -4.67 -3.40
CA LEU A 493 21.41 -5.80 -2.77
C LEU A 493 21.79 -6.85 -3.83
N ASP A 494 23.01 -7.36 -3.76
CA ASP A 494 23.40 -8.61 -4.42
C ASP A 494 23.23 -9.75 -3.41
N VAL A 495 22.13 -10.48 -3.53
CA VAL A 495 21.71 -11.57 -2.63
C VAL A 495 22.66 -12.77 -2.69
N SER A 496 23.36 -12.95 -3.82
CA SER A 496 24.33 -14.03 -3.99
C SER A 496 25.57 -13.82 -3.14
N LYS A 497 26.01 -12.56 -3.00
CA LYS A 497 27.16 -12.15 -2.20
C LYS A 497 26.79 -11.73 -0.77
N GLY A 498 25.55 -11.28 -0.57
CA GLY A 498 25.10 -10.68 0.69
C GLY A 498 25.67 -9.28 0.90
N GLU A 499 25.72 -8.48 -0.16
CA GLU A 499 26.36 -7.15 -0.17
C GLU A 499 25.44 -6.08 -0.74
N GLU A 500 25.58 -4.85 -0.24
CA GLU A 500 25.02 -3.66 -0.88
C GLU A 500 25.89 -3.28 -2.09
N VAL A 501 25.30 -3.24 -3.28
CA VAL A 501 26.02 -2.95 -4.53
C VAL A 501 25.54 -1.65 -5.18
N GLY A 502 24.55 -0.98 -4.60
CA GLY A 502 24.16 0.37 -4.99
C GLY A 502 23.15 1.00 -4.06
N CYS A 503 23.04 2.34 -4.10
CA CYS A 503 22.01 3.05 -3.34
C CYS A 503 21.69 4.45 -3.91
N ARG A 504 20.52 4.95 -3.56
CA ARG A 504 20.08 6.32 -3.82
C ARG A 504 19.26 6.84 -2.65
N PHE A 505 19.73 7.93 -2.05
CA PHE A 505 18.93 8.74 -1.13
C PHE A 505 18.26 9.88 -1.90
N TYR A 506 17.03 10.21 -1.52
CA TYR A 506 16.26 11.27 -2.18
C TYR A 506 16.69 12.67 -1.75
N GLY A 507 17.48 12.77 -0.69
CA GLY A 507 17.89 14.03 -0.06
C GLY A 507 17.09 14.31 1.20
N GLU A 508 17.62 15.18 2.06
CA GLU A 508 16.96 15.54 3.31
C GLU A 508 15.57 16.15 3.05
N GLY A 509 14.57 15.73 3.82
CA GLY A 509 13.17 16.17 3.67
C GLY A 509 12.46 15.65 2.42
N CYS A 510 13.12 14.80 1.62
CA CYS A 510 12.54 14.16 0.45
C CYS A 510 12.29 12.68 0.74
N TYR A 511 11.06 12.22 0.51
CA TYR A 511 10.67 10.86 0.81
C TYR A 511 9.81 10.28 -0.30
N GLY A 512 10.00 9.00 -0.61
CA GLY A 512 9.24 8.25 -1.60
C GLY A 512 8.34 7.19 -1.00
N GLY A 513 8.17 6.09 -1.74
CA GLY A 513 7.49 4.87 -1.29
C GLY A 513 8.17 3.64 -1.86
N GLU A 514 7.39 2.57 -2.07
CA GLU A 514 7.86 1.36 -2.76
C GLU A 514 8.40 1.71 -4.16
N PRO A 515 9.64 1.28 -4.51
CA PRO A 515 10.12 1.31 -5.88
C PRO A 515 9.52 0.17 -6.70
N PHE A 516 9.40 0.32 -8.02
CA PHE A 516 8.98 -0.76 -8.90
C PHE A 516 9.99 -0.95 -10.03
N PHE A 517 10.34 -2.20 -10.34
CA PHE A 517 11.27 -2.51 -11.42
C PHE A 517 10.54 -2.68 -12.76
N VAL A 518 10.99 -1.95 -13.77
CA VAL A 518 10.53 -2.08 -15.16
C VAL A 518 11.71 -2.50 -16.03
N ALA A 519 11.65 -3.71 -16.58
CA ALA A 519 12.67 -4.23 -17.48
C ALA A 519 12.78 -3.36 -18.75
N ARG A 520 14.00 -3.24 -19.30
CA ARG A 520 14.20 -2.67 -20.63
C ARG A 520 13.49 -3.53 -21.68
N GLU A 521 13.09 -2.90 -22.79
CA GLU A 521 12.61 -3.61 -23.98
C GLU A 521 13.73 -4.52 -24.50
N ASP A 522 13.41 -5.77 -24.85
CA ASP A 522 14.38 -6.80 -25.26
C ASP A 522 15.54 -7.04 -24.27
N ALA A 523 15.32 -6.88 -22.96
CA ALA A 523 16.32 -7.28 -21.96
C ALA A 523 16.55 -8.81 -22.03
N VAL A 524 17.62 -9.24 -22.69
CA VAL A 524 17.94 -10.68 -22.89
C VAL A 524 19.10 -11.18 -22.03
N GLU A 525 19.97 -10.30 -21.51
CA GLU A 525 21.29 -10.73 -20.98
C GLU A 525 21.47 -10.59 -19.46
N GLU A 526 20.91 -9.56 -18.81
CA GLU A 526 21.19 -9.29 -17.38
C GLU A 526 19.92 -8.97 -16.56
N GLU A 527 19.83 -9.56 -15.36
CA GLU A 527 18.67 -9.50 -14.46
C GLU A 527 18.23 -8.08 -14.07
N ASP A 528 19.18 -7.17 -13.93
CA ASP A 528 19.01 -5.77 -13.51
C ASP A 528 18.96 -4.77 -14.68
N ASP A 529 18.90 -5.23 -15.94
CA ASP A 529 18.76 -4.33 -17.09
C ASP A 529 17.35 -3.76 -17.19
N GLY A 530 17.17 -2.62 -16.54
CA GLY A 530 15.91 -1.92 -16.50
C GLY A 530 15.99 -0.66 -15.66
N TYR A 531 14.83 -0.25 -15.17
CA TYR A 531 14.66 0.98 -14.44
C TYR A 531 13.86 0.75 -13.17
N LEU A 532 14.24 1.46 -12.11
CA LEU A 532 13.38 1.61 -10.94
C LEU A 532 12.55 2.88 -11.10
N VAL A 533 11.27 2.77 -10.77
CA VAL A 533 10.34 3.90 -10.78
C VAL A 533 9.66 4.06 -9.44
N THR A 534 9.43 5.31 -9.02
CA THR A 534 8.75 5.61 -7.75
C THR A 534 8.31 7.09 -7.68
N TYR A 535 7.32 7.38 -6.84
CA TYR A 535 6.97 8.75 -6.47
C TYR A 535 7.87 9.23 -5.33
N VAL A 536 8.30 10.49 -5.39
CA VAL A 536 9.05 11.18 -4.33
C VAL A 536 8.39 12.53 -4.04
N HIS A 537 8.22 12.87 -2.78
CA HIS A 537 7.70 14.14 -2.31
C HIS A 537 8.77 14.89 -1.52
N ASP A 538 9.00 16.15 -1.88
CA ASP A 538 9.82 17.08 -1.12
C ASP A 538 8.92 17.84 -0.14
N GLU A 539 9.02 17.51 1.15
CA GLU A 539 8.21 18.13 2.21
C GLU A 539 8.53 19.62 2.43
N ARG A 540 9.67 20.11 1.94
CA ARG A 540 10.06 21.52 2.06
C ARG A 540 9.45 22.38 0.96
N SER A 541 9.52 21.91 -0.29
CA SER A 541 8.95 22.64 -1.43
C SER A 541 7.47 22.29 -1.70
N GLY A 542 6.97 21.20 -1.14
CA GLY A 542 5.64 20.66 -1.41
C GLY A 542 5.50 20.00 -2.79
N VAL A 543 6.60 19.83 -3.52
CA VAL A 543 6.60 19.29 -4.89
C VAL A 543 6.70 17.77 -4.86
N SER A 544 5.80 17.09 -5.57
CA SER A 544 5.93 15.66 -5.87
C SER A 544 6.51 15.44 -7.27
N LYS A 545 7.35 14.40 -7.39
CA LYS A 545 8.01 13.98 -8.63
C LYS A 545 7.85 12.48 -8.82
N PHE A 546 7.86 12.02 -10.06
CA PHE A 546 8.08 10.63 -10.41
C PHE A 546 9.53 10.49 -10.90
N LEU A 547 10.29 9.62 -10.25
CA LEU A 547 11.68 9.37 -10.57
C LEU A 547 11.81 8.10 -11.39
N VAL A 548 12.67 8.14 -12.40
CA VAL A 548 13.13 6.98 -13.16
C VAL A 548 14.63 6.85 -12.94
N MET A 549 15.06 5.72 -12.39
CA MET A 549 16.44 5.45 -11.99
C MET A 549 16.97 4.25 -12.76
N ASP A 550 18.20 4.35 -13.28
CA ASP A 550 18.90 3.22 -13.90
C ASP A 550 19.18 2.14 -12.84
N ALA A 551 18.56 0.96 -13.00
CA ALA A 551 18.61 -0.11 -12.00
C ALA A 551 19.97 -0.85 -11.99
N LYS A 552 20.78 -0.70 -13.04
CA LYS A 552 22.12 -1.30 -13.15
C LYS A 552 23.17 -0.43 -12.47
N SER A 553 23.02 0.89 -12.52
CA SER A 553 23.93 1.87 -11.91
C SER A 553 24.10 1.68 -10.39
N PRO A 554 25.34 1.70 -9.86
CA PRO A 554 25.57 1.63 -8.41
C PRO A 554 25.04 2.86 -7.66
N GLU A 555 24.92 4.02 -8.31
CA GLU A 555 24.31 5.22 -7.73
C GLU A 555 22.78 5.31 -7.98
N LEU A 556 22.19 4.30 -8.61
CA LEU A 556 20.82 4.30 -9.15
C LEU A 556 20.50 5.64 -9.81
N ARG A 557 21.33 6.03 -10.78
CA ARG A 557 21.31 7.35 -11.40
C ARG A 557 19.93 7.70 -11.94
N VAL A 558 19.41 8.87 -11.58
CA VAL A 558 18.16 9.40 -12.12
C VAL A 558 18.36 9.73 -13.60
N VAL A 559 17.64 9.00 -14.47
CA VAL A 559 17.66 9.18 -15.92
C VAL A 559 16.51 10.06 -16.41
N ALA A 560 15.42 10.14 -15.64
CA ALA A 560 14.33 11.06 -15.86
C ALA A 560 13.66 11.45 -14.54
N ALA A 561 13.16 12.69 -14.47
CA ALA A 561 12.32 13.15 -13.37
C ALA A 561 11.13 13.92 -13.93
N VAL A 562 9.91 13.50 -13.56
CA VAL A 562 8.66 14.12 -13.99
C VAL A 562 8.04 14.85 -12.81
N ARG A 563 7.79 16.16 -12.93
CA ARG A 563 7.03 16.93 -11.95
C ARG A 563 5.56 16.54 -12.03
N LEU A 564 5.00 16.24 -10.87
CA LEU A 564 3.59 15.94 -10.76
C LEU A 564 2.78 17.23 -10.56
N PRO A 565 1.61 17.37 -11.20
CA PRO A 565 0.78 18.58 -11.16
C PRO A 565 0.14 18.80 -9.78
N ARG A 566 0.13 17.77 -8.92
CA ARG A 566 -0.37 17.84 -7.56
C ARG A 566 0.50 16.98 -6.64
N ARG A 567 0.43 17.28 -5.34
CA ARG A 567 0.98 16.44 -4.29
C ARG A 567 0.42 15.03 -4.39
N VAL A 568 1.30 14.04 -4.32
CA VAL A 568 0.95 12.62 -4.17
C VAL A 568 1.33 12.21 -2.74
N PRO A 569 0.35 11.84 -1.89
CA PRO A 569 0.60 11.47 -0.49
C PRO A 569 1.47 10.22 -0.40
N TYR A 570 1.93 9.85 0.80
CA TYR A 570 2.52 8.53 1.00
C TYR A 570 1.48 7.44 0.74
N GLY A 571 1.93 6.29 0.25
CA GLY A 571 1.07 5.16 -0.09
C GLY A 571 1.76 3.84 0.22
N PHE A 572 1.17 2.76 -0.27
CA PHE A 572 1.69 1.40 -0.09
C PHE A 572 2.25 0.88 -1.41
N HIS A 573 1.64 -0.16 -1.97
CA HIS A 573 2.23 -0.89 -3.10
C HIS A 573 1.84 -0.29 -4.46
N GLY A 574 2.74 -0.43 -5.42
CA GLY A 574 2.57 0.01 -6.80
C GLY A 574 2.77 -1.11 -7.82
N LEU A 575 2.28 -0.85 -9.03
CA LEU A 575 2.39 -1.75 -10.17
C LEU A 575 2.62 -0.92 -11.43
N PHE A 576 3.54 -1.37 -12.29
CA PHE A 576 3.62 -0.88 -13.66
C PHE A 576 2.89 -1.87 -14.58
N VAL A 577 1.88 -1.37 -15.31
CA VAL A 577 1.12 -2.16 -16.30
C VAL A 577 1.48 -1.65 -17.69
N LYS A 578 1.99 -2.52 -18.56
CA LYS A 578 2.42 -2.15 -19.91
C LYS A 578 1.23 -1.76 -20.78
N GLU A 579 1.47 -0.94 -21.79
CA GLU A 579 0.45 -0.55 -22.77
C GLU A 579 -0.21 -1.77 -23.44
N SER A 580 0.58 -2.79 -23.75
CA SER A 580 0.11 -4.04 -24.35
C SER A 580 -0.77 -4.86 -23.41
N GLU A 581 -0.68 -4.65 -22.09
CA GLU A 581 -1.51 -5.27 -21.07
C GLU A 581 -2.78 -4.46 -20.82
N LEU A 582 -2.65 -3.13 -20.75
CA LEU A 582 -3.79 -2.21 -20.60
C LEU A 582 -4.82 -2.38 -21.74
N ARG A 583 -4.36 -2.61 -22.97
CA ARG A 583 -5.25 -2.91 -24.12
C ARG A 583 -5.99 -4.24 -24.02
N LYS A 584 -5.50 -5.16 -23.18
CA LYS A 584 -6.14 -6.45 -22.93
C LYS A 584 -7.09 -6.40 -21.74
N VAL A 585 -7.04 -5.34 -20.92
CA VAL A 585 -7.88 -5.22 -19.72
C VAL A 585 -9.34 -5.37 -20.15
N TRP A 586 -9.95 -6.46 -19.69
CA TRP A 586 -11.35 -6.72 -19.98
C TRP A 586 -12.23 -5.85 -19.08
N VAL A 587 -13.15 -5.11 -19.70
CA VAL A 587 -14.20 -4.36 -19.03
C VAL A 587 -15.52 -5.11 -19.31
N PRO A 588 -16.24 -5.59 -18.28
CA PRO A 588 -17.53 -6.27 -18.39
C PRO A 588 -18.61 -5.47 -19.13
#